data_AF-A0A2V7L2H6-F1
#
_entry.id   AF-A0A2V7L2H6-F1
#
_cell.length_a   1.000
_cell.length_b   1.000
_cell.length_c   1.000
_cell.angle_alpha   90.00
_cell.angle_beta   90.00
_cell.angle_gamma   90.00
#
_symmetry.space_group_name_H-M   'P 1'
#
loop_
_entity.id
_entity.type
_entity.pdbx_description
1 polymer ?
#
loop_
_entity_poly.entity_id
_entity_poly.type
_entity_poly.pdbx_seq_one_letter_code
_entity_poly.pdbx_strand_id
1 'polypeptide(L)'
;MHFIALFALAVQVPASTPALTPRDSAFHALNRLAYGARPGEADSIARFGVMRWIERQLDPGHIDDSHLAEREREFKILDYNRADLAERFRDVQRERQRLQRDMRDSFPLSDRRGGQGVRSAPMREFRELGGELQQLAIVRAAISERQLREVMVDVWTNHFNVFVGKGADRFLLPSYIEETIRP
;
A
#
# COMPACT_ATOMS: atom_id res chain seq x y z
N MET A 1 -13.49 36.77 -68.68
CA MET A 1 -14.50 36.48 -67.65
C MET A 1 -13.83 35.69 -66.54
N HIS A 2 -13.49 36.30 -65.41
CA HIS A 2 -12.89 35.62 -64.26
C HIS A 2 -13.92 35.57 -63.13
N PHE A 3 -14.41 34.37 -62.82
CA PHE A 3 -15.26 34.09 -61.67
C PHE A 3 -14.38 33.97 -60.43
N ILE A 4 -14.57 34.86 -59.45
CA ILE A 4 -13.98 34.71 -58.11
C ILE A 4 -14.90 33.77 -57.33
N ALA A 5 -14.42 32.55 -57.06
CA ALA A 5 -15.09 31.60 -56.18
C ALA A 5 -14.83 32.02 -54.72
N LEU A 6 -15.88 32.44 -54.01
CA LEU A 6 -15.84 32.60 -52.56
C LEU A 6 -15.79 31.22 -51.90
N PHE A 7 -14.66 30.87 -51.32
CA PHE A 7 -14.58 29.79 -50.34
C PHE A 7 -15.19 30.28 -49.03
N ALA A 8 -16.37 29.77 -48.68
CA ALA A 8 -16.92 29.93 -47.33
C ALA A 8 -16.09 29.07 -46.37
N LEU A 9 -15.30 29.71 -45.51
CA LEU A 9 -14.61 29.06 -44.41
C LEU A 9 -15.66 28.65 -43.38
N ALA A 10 -15.98 27.36 -43.31
CA ALA A 10 -16.81 26.83 -42.23
C ALA A 10 -16.05 27.00 -40.92
N VAL A 11 -16.54 27.87 -40.04
CA VAL A 11 -16.04 27.98 -38.67
C VAL A 11 -16.44 26.70 -37.95
N GLN A 12 -15.48 25.80 -37.75
CA GLN A 12 -15.66 24.65 -36.88
C GLN A 12 -15.79 25.15 -35.44
N VAL A 13 -17.02 25.18 -34.92
CA VAL A 13 -17.25 25.38 -33.49
C VAL A 13 -16.56 24.22 -32.76
N PRO A 14 -15.64 24.46 -31.82
CA PRO A 14 -15.04 23.38 -31.05
C PRO A 14 -16.16 22.65 -30.31
N ALA A 15 -16.23 21.34 -30.48
CA ALA A 15 -17.20 20.52 -29.78
C ALA A 15 -17.03 20.75 -28.26
N SER A 16 -18.06 21.27 -27.61
CA SER A 16 -18.10 21.37 -26.16
C SER A 16 -17.90 19.98 -25.58
N THR A 17 -16.85 19.78 -24.78
CA THR A 17 -16.69 18.54 -24.01
C THR A 17 -17.95 18.36 -23.17
N PRO A 18 -18.65 17.22 -23.28
CA PRO A 18 -19.86 17.00 -22.50
C PRO A 18 -19.53 17.13 -21.01
N ALA A 19 -20.35 17.89 -20.28
CA ALA A 19 -20.20 18.02 -18.85
C ALA A 19 -20.32 16.63 -18.21
N LEU A 20 -19.37 16.28 -17.33
CA LEU A 20 -19.37 15.00 -16.63
C LEU A 20 -20.66 14.86 -15.81
N THR A 21 -21.29 13.68 -15.89
CA THR A 21 -22.42 13.40 -15.00
C THR A 21 -21.92 13.30 -13.54
N PRO A 22 -22.81 13.40 -12.53
CA PRO A 22 -22.41 13.17 -11.14
C PRO A 22 -21.75 11.80 -10.92
N ARG A 23 -22.22 10.78 -11.64
CA ARG A 23 -21.65 9.44 -11.64
C ARG A 23 -20.26 9.39 -12.27
N ASP A 24 -20.06 10.06 -13.40
CA ASP A 24 -18.73 10.14 -14.03
C ASP A 24 -17.73 10.88 -13.15
N SER A 25 -18.19 11.95 -12.49
CA SER A 25 -17.38 12.72 -11.53
C SER A 25 -17.00 11.88 -10.31
N ALA A 26 -17.95 11.10 -9.77
CA ALA A 26 -17.68 10.17 -8.67
C ALA A 26 -16.68 9.09 -9.07
N PHE A 27 -16.87 8.48 -10.25
CA PHE A 27 -15.95 7.47 -10.77
C PHE A 27 -14.56 8.05 -11.02
N HIS A 28 -14.47 9.27 -11.55
CA HIS A 28 -13.20 9.97 -11.74
C HIS A 28 -12.49 10.22 -10.40
N ALA A 29 -13.21 10.71 -9.39
CA ALA A 29 -12.66 10.93 -8.06
C ALA A 29 -12.13 9.63 -7.44
N LEU A 30 -12.91 8.54 -7.49
CA LEU A 30 -12.49 7.23 -7.00
C LEU A 30 -11.23 6.70 -7.71
N ASN A 31 -11.08 6.92 -9.02
CA ASN A 31 -9.87 6.50 -9.74
C ASN A 31 -8.63 7.36 -9.46
N ARG A 32 -8.81 8.55 -8.86
CA ARG A 32 -7.71 9.48 -8.59
C ARG A 32 -7.34 9.57 -7.12
N LEU A 33 -8.31 9.31 -6.24
CA LEU A 33 -8.20 9.51 -4.79
C LEU A 33 -8.46 8.23 -3.99
N ALA A 34 -8.70 7.10 -4.67
CA ALA A 34 -8.91 5.79 -4.07
C ALA A 34 -8.30 4.69 -4.96
N TYR A 35 -8.46 3.41 -4.57
CA TYR A 35 -8.03 2.27 -5.38
C TYR A 35 -9.01 1.91 -6.52
N GLY A 36 -9.95 2.82 -6.83
CA GLY A 36 -11.02 2.61 -7.80
C GLY A 36 -12.37 2.34 -7.14
N ALA A 37 -13.42 2.28 -7.96
CA ALA A 37 -14.80 2.16 -7.47
C ALA A 37 -15.19 0.72 -7.15
N ARG A 38 -15.70 0.49 -5.94
CA ARG A 38 -16.40 -0.74 -5.53
C ARG A 38 -17.78 -0.82 -6.22
N PRO A 39 -18.38 -2.02 -6.34
CA PRO A 39 -19.71 -2.17 -6.93
C PRO A 39 -20.75 -1.25 -6.25
N GLY A 40 -21.37 -0.37 -7.05
CA GLY A 40 -22.38 0.60 -6.57
C GLY A 40 -21.85 1.83 -5.82
N GLU A 41 -20.54 1.94 -5.60
CA GLU A 41 -19.92 3.05 -4.85
C GLU A 41 -20.02 4.37 -5.61
N ALA A 42 -19.73 4.36 -6.92
CA ALA A 42 -19.83 5.55 -7.76
C ALA A 42 -21.26 6.12 -7.76
N ASP A 43 -22.28 5.26 -7.79
CA ASP A 43 -23.68 5.67 -7.72
C ASP A 43 -24.03 6.24 -6.34
N SER A 44 -23.45 5.68 -5.26
CA SER A 44 -23.66 6.15 -3.90
C SER A 44 -23.01 7.52 -3.65
N ILE A 45 -21.78 7.71 -4.12
CA ILE A 45 -21.08 8.99 -4.05
C ILE A 45 -21.74 10.04 -4.95
N ALA A 46 -22.24 9.65 -6.13
CA ALA A 46 -23.00 10.56 -6.99
C ALA A 46 -24.25 11.12 -6.29
N ARG A 47 -24.96 10.29 -5.50
CA ARG A 47 -26.10 10.74 -4.69
C ARG A 47 -25.69 11.57 -3.47
N PHE A 48 -24.59 11.20 -2.83
CA PHE A 48 -24.05 11.91 -1.65
C PHE A 48 -23.44 13.28 -1.99
N GLY A 49 -22.88 13.40 -3.20
CA GLY A 49 -22.12 14.55 -3.68
C GLY A 49 -20.62 14.29 -3.65
N VAL A 50 -19.97 14.38 -4.81
CA VAL A 50 -18.53 14.10 -4.98
C VAL A 50 -17.67 15.01 -4.11
N MET A 51 -17.93 16.33 -4.10
CA MET A 51 -17.15 17.28 -3.30
C MET A 51 -17.24 16.99 -1.80
N ARG A 52 -18.44 16.65 -1.31
CA ARG A 52 -18.66 16.26 0.08
C ARG A 52 -17.89 14.97 0.42
N TRP A 53 -17.82 14.02 -0.51
CA TRP A 53 -17.00 12.82 -0.33
C TRP A 53 -15.51 13.17 -0.26
N ILE A 54 -15.00 14.04 -1.15
CA ILE A 54 -13.59 14.48 -1.12
C ILE A 54 -13.27 15.18 0.20
N GLU A 55 -14.12 16.11 0.65
CA GLU A 55 -13.95 16.81 1.93
C GLU A 55 -13.89 15.82 3.10
N ARG A 56 -14.77 14.81 3.10
CA ARG A 56 -14.75 13.74 4.12
C ARG A 56 -13.44 12.95 4.09
N GLN A 57 -12.88 12.65 2.91
CA GLN A 57 -11.61 11.94 2.77
C GLN A 57 -10.40 12.74 3.28
N LEU A 58 -10.47 14.07 3.25
CA LEU A 58 -9.42 14.96 3.79
C LEU A 58 -9.43 15.05 5.32
N ASP A 59 -10.50 14.58 5.97
CA ASP A 59 -10.62 14.48 7.43
C ASP A 59 -10.95 13.04 7.86
N PRO A 60 -9.97 12.12 7.80
CA PRO A 60 -10.20 10.70 8.03
C PRO A 60 -10.62 10.36 9.46
N GLY A 61 -10.38 11.25 10.43
CA GLY A 61 -10.77 11.06 11.83
C GLY A 61 -12.29 10.96 12.03
N HIS A 62 -13.07 11.54 11.10
CA HIS A 62 -14.54 11.50 11.11
C HIS A 62 -15.12 10.38 10.25
N ILE A 63 -14.28 9.52 9.67
CA ILE A 63 -14.71 8.35 8.92
C ILE A 63 -14.68 7.14 9.86
N ASP A 64 -15.85 6.55 10.09
CA ASP A 64 -15.96 5.24 10.73
C ASP A 64 -15.28 4.17 9.86
N ASP A 65 -14.31 3.48 10.46
CA ASP A 65 -13.53 2.41 9.84
C ASP A 65 -13.54 1.15 10.73
N SER A 66 -14.60 0.96 11.51
CA SER A 66 -14.72 -0.13 12.49
C SER A 66 -14.62 -1.52 11.86
N HIS A 67 -15.10 -1.69 10.62
CA HIS A 67 -14.99 -2.96 9.90
C HIS A 67 -13.55 -3.29 9.50
N LEU A 68 -12.74 -2.29 9.12
CA LEU A 68 -11.31 -2.48 8.94
C LEU A 68 -10.65 -2.83 10.28
N ALA A 69 -10.95 -2.07 11.34
CA ALA A 69 -10.38 -2.29 12.67
C ALA A 69 -10.67 -3.71 13.20
N GLU A 70 -11.82 -4.30 12.85
CA GLU A 70 -12.11 -5.70 13.14
C GLU A 70 -11.18 -6.66 12.42
N ARG A 71 -10.96 -6.45 11.12
CA ARG A 71 -10.06 -7.28 10.34
C ARG A 71 -8.60 -7.14 10.77
N GLU A 72 -8.18 -5.95 11.17
CA GLU A 72 -6.80 -5.68 11.60
C GLU A 72 -6.40 -6.50 12.83
N ARG A 73 -7.35 -6.91 13.68
CA ARG A 73 -7.09 -7.78 14.84
C ARG A 73 -6.52 -9.16 14.47
N GLU A 74 -6.63 -9.58 13.22
CA GLU A 74 -6.07 -10.84 12.74
C GLU A 74 -4.55 -10.77 12.46
N PHE A 75 -3.96 -9.57 12.47
CA PHE A 75 -2.57 -9.32 12.08
C PHE A 75 -1.68 -9.05 13.30
N LYS A 76 -0.88 -10.06 13.67
CA LYS A 76 0.06 -9.99 14.81
C LYS A 76 1.11 -8.91 14.63
N ILE A 77 1.46 -8.55 13.40
CA ILE A 77 2.45 -7.50 13.13
C ILE A 77 2.08 -6.17 13.79
N LEU A 78 0.78 -5.91 14.01
CA LEU A 78 0.28 -4.70 14.66
C LEU A 78 0.41 -4.74 16.19
N ASP A 79 0.66 -5.91 16.79
CA ASP A 79 0.87 -6.05 18.24
C ASP A 79 2.28 -5.63 18.67
N TYR A 80 3.19 -5.44 17.73
CA TYR A 80 4.60 -5.14 18.00
C TYR A 80 4.91 -3.66 17.80
N ASN A 81 5.48 -3.05 18.83
CA ASN A 81 6.07 -1.72 18.69
C ASN A 81 7.50 -1.81 18.10
N ARG A 82 8.10 -0.65 17.81
CA ARG A 82 9.48 -0.55 17.34
C ARG A 82 10.52 -1.32 18.19
N ALA A 83 10.39 -1.30 19.52
CA ALA A 83 11.34 -1.96 20.41
C ALA A 83 11.24 -3.49 20.29
N ASP A 84 10.02 -4.02 20.22
CA ASP A 84 9.76 -5.45 20.04
C ASP A 84 10.35 -5.94 18.71
N LEU A 85 10.11 -5.20 17.62
CA LEU A 85 10.65 -5.52 16.29
C LEU A 85 12.19 -5.46 16.27
N ALA A 86 12.79 -4.50 16.98
CA ALA A 86 14.24 -4.39 17.10
C ALA A 86 14.88 -5.51 17.94
N GLU A 87 14.17 -6.04 18.95
CA GLU A 87 14.61 -7.22 19.69
C GLU A 87 14.58 -8.47 18.81
N ARG A 88 13.46 -8.71 18.12
CA ARG A 88 13.31 -9.81 17.16
C ARG A 88 14.37 -9.78 16.06
N PHE A 89 14.74 -8.59 15.60
CA PHE A 89 15.87 -8.41 14.68
C PHE A 89 17.18 -8.95 15.28
N ARG A 90 17.49 -8.57 16.52
CA ARG A 90 18.71 -9.00 17.21
C ARG A 90 18.73 -10.53 17.40
N ASP A 91 17.59 -11.17 17.65
CA ASP A 91 17.48 -12.63 17.70
C ASP A 91 17.83 -13.28 16.36
N VAL A 92 17.24 -12.78 15.26
CA VAL A 92 17.54 -13.29 13.92
C VAL A 92 19.03 -13.12 13.58
N GLN A 93 19.66 -12.01 13.99
CA GLN A 93 21.11 -11.81 13.79
C GLN A 93 21.95 -12.77 14.63
N ARG A 94 21.64 -12.94 15.92
CA ARG A 94 22.35 -13.89 16.80
C ARG A 94 22.28 -15.30 16.25
N GLU A 95 21.11 -15.73 15.80
CA GLU A 95 20.90 -17.07 15.27
C GLU A 95 21.64 -17.28 13.94
N ARG A 96 21.62 -16.29 13.04
CA ARG A 96 22.43 -16.35 11.82
C ARG A 96 23.93 -16.45 12.11
N GLN A 97 24.42 -15.73 13.12
CA GLN A 97 25.82 -15.81 13.53
C GLN A 97 26.18 -17.18 14.11
N ARG A 98 25.30 -17.78 14.92
CA ARG A 98 25.48 -19.15 15.45
C ARG A 98 25.57 -20.17 14.32
N LEU A 99 24.58 -20.19 13.43
CA LEU A 99 24.57 -21.10 12.27
C LEU A 99 25.81 -20.93 11.38
N GLN A 100 26.29 -19.70 11.20
CA GLN A 100 27.52 -19.45 10.43
C GLN A 100 28.79 -19.99 11.11
N ARG A 101 28.88 -19.91 12.45
CA ARG A 101 29.99 -20.51 13.20
C ARG A 101 29.93 -22.04 13.12
N ASP A 102 28.76 -22.62 13.40
CA ASP A 102 28.56 -24.07 13.34
C ASP A 102 28.90 -24.61 11.94
N MET A 103 28.46 -23.93 10.87
CA MET A 103 28.82 -24.31 9.48
C MET A 103 30.32 -24.20 9.18
N ARG A 104 31.03 -23.22 9.76
CA ARG A 104 32.49 -23.11 9.61
C ARG A 104 33.22 -24.25 10.32
N ASP A 105 32.71 -24.66 11.48
CA ASP A 105 33.33 -25.68 12.32
C ASP A 105 33.00 -27.10 11.84
N SER A 106 31.90 -27.29 11.09
CA SER A 106 31.37 -28.62 10.74
C SER A 106 31.81 -29.20 9.38
N PHE A 107 32.33 -28.42 8.41
CA PHE A 107 32.68 -28.93 7.07
C PHE A 107 33.91 -28.25 6.40
N PRO A 108 34.89 -29.01 5.83
CA PRO A 108 35.93 -28.45 4.98
C PRO A 108 35.37 -27.89 3.66
N LEU A 109 36.08 -26.95 3.04
CA LEU A 109 35.71 -26.20 1.82
C LEU A 109 35.25 -27.04 0.60
N SER A 110 35.40 -28.37 0.61
CA SER A 110 35.25 -29.24 -0.56
C SER A 110 33.85 -29.81 -0.82
N ASP A 111 32.88 -29.75 0.11
CA ASP A 111 31.60 -30.47 -0.04
C ASP A 111 30.35 -29.57 -0.04
N ARG A 112 30.46 -28.40 -0.69
CA ARG A 112 29.35 -27.42 -0.82
C ARG A 112 28.30 -27.83 -1.86
N ARG A 113 27.72 -29.03 -1.76
CA ARG A 113 26.50 -29.37 -2.52
C ARG A 113 25.33 -29.58 -1.57
N GLY A 114 24.42 -28.60 -1.57
CA GLY A 114 23.02 -28.84 -1.20
C GLY A 114 22.66 -28.62 0.28
N GLY A 115 23.09 -27.52 0.89
CA GLY A 115 22.52 -27.09 2.17
C GLY A 115 21.11 -26.54 2.00
N GLN A 116 20.08 -27.40 1.98
CA GLN A 116 18.72 -26.97 2.29
C GLN A 116 18.71 -26.55 3.77
N GLY A 117 18.96 -25.26 3.99
CA GLY A 117 19.16 -24.70 5.32
C GLY A 117 17.95 -24.94 6.20
N VAL A 118 18.16 -25.65 7.32
CA VAL A 118 17.21 -25.74 8.42
C VAL A 118 16.87 -24.31 8.82
N ARG A 119 15.64 -23.87 8.51
CA ARG A 119 15.17 -22.54 8.86
C ARG A 119 14.83 -22.54 10.35
N SER A 120 15.64 -21.84 11.14
CA SER A 120 15.41 -21.66 12.58
C SER A 120 14.07 -20.95 12.84
N ALA A 121 13.49 -21.18 14.02
CA ALA A 121 12.19 -20.63 14.41
C ALA A 121 12.12 -19.09 14.28
N PRO A 122 13.13 -18.31 14.76
CA PRO A 122 13.10 -16.85 14.61
C PRO A 122 13.07 -16.38 13.14
N MET A 123 13.70 -17.15 12.25
CA MET A 123 13.75 -16.81 10.83
C MET A 123 12.44 -17.12 10.09
N ARG A 124 11.64 -18.08 10.59
CA ARG A 124 10.31 -18.40 10.05
C ARG A 124 9.29 -17.35 10.49
N GLU A 125 9.22 -17.10 11.80
CA GLU A 125 8.32 -16.09 12.38
C GLU A 125 8.53 -14.72 11.72
N PHE A 126 9.78 -14.30 11.52
CA PHE A 126 10.07 -13.05 10.84
C PHE A 126 9.57 -12.99 9.38
N ARG A 127 9.62 -14.12 8.65
CA ARG A 127 9.07 -14.18 7.29
C ARG A 127 7.54 -14.05 7.33
N GLU A 128 6.90 -14.70 8.29
CA GLU A 128 5.45 -14.64 8.49
C GLU A 128 5.01 -13.20 8.76
N LEU A 129 5.66 -12.53 9.72
CA LEU A 129 5.42 -11.11 10.05
C LEU A 129 5.63 -10.16 8.86
N GLY A 130 6.67 -10.40 8.05
CA GLY A 130 6.89 -9.62 6.82
C GLY A 130 5.80 -9.85 5.77
N GLY A 131 5.21 -11.05 5.71
CA GLY A 131 4.07 -11.35 4.85
C GLY A 131 2.78 -10.71 5.33
N GLU A 132 2.57 -10.65 6.65
CA GLU A 132 1.41 -9.97 7.24
C GLU A 132 1.33 -8.50 6.86
N LEU A 133 2.46 -7.77 6.82
CA LEU A 133 2.47 -6.36 6.41
C LEU A 133 1.98 -6.16 4.97
N GLN A 134 2.33 -7.07 4.05
CA GLN A 134 1.86 -7.02 2.66
C GLN A 134 0.37 -7.34 2.56
N GLN A 135 -0.10 -8.33 3.32
CA GLN A 135 -1.51 -8.68 3.39
C GLN A 135 -2.33 -7.53 3.98
N LEU A 136 -1.81 -6.86 5.00
CA LEU A 136 -2.44 -5.72 5.65
C LEU A 136 -2.64 -4.56 4.68
N ALA A 137 -1.66 -4.26 3.81
CA ALA A 137 -1.81 -3.26 2.77
C ALA A 137 -2.97 -3.58 1.80
N ILE A 138 -3.10 -4.85 1.40
CA ILE A 138 -4.20 -5.30 0.53
C ILE A 138 -5.55 -5.20 1.26
N VAL A 139 -5.60 -5.67 2.51
CA VAL A 139 -6.81 -5.62 3.35
C VAL A 139 -7.29 -4.18 3.50
N ARG A 140 -6.39 -3.26 3.83
CA ARG A 140 -6.71 -1.84 3.97
C ARG A 140 -7.20 -1.21 2.68
N ALA A 141 -6.51 -1.48 1.56
CA ALA A 141 -6.94 -1.00 0.25
C ALA A 141 -8.37 -1.48 -0.11
N ALA A 142 -8.69 -2.72 0.22
CA ALA A 142 -9.99 -3.32 -0.12
C ALA A 142 -11.12 -2.91 0.84
N ILE A 143 -10.82 -2.70 2.12
CA ILE A 143 -11.84 -2.60 3.18
C ILE A 143 -11.99 -1.19 3.74
N SER A 144 -10.91 -0.41 3.82
CA SER A 144 -10.94 0.89 4.49
C SER A 144 -11.93 1.84 3.83
N GLU A 145 -12.71 2.56 4.63
CA GLU A 145 -13.51 3.69 4.14
C GLU A 145 -12.67 4.97 3.98
N ARG A 146 -11.43 4.98 4.51
CA ARG A 146 -10.46 6.08 4.45
C ARG A 146 -9.55 5.95 3.23
N GLN A 147 -10.12 5.69 2.06
CA GLN A 147 -9.41 5.36 0.82
C GLN A 147 -8.27 6.34 0.46
N LEU A 148 -8.48 7.64 0.62
CA LEU A 148 -7.43 8.63 0.33
C LEU A 148 -6.23 8.47 1.28
N ARG A 149 -6.47 8.20 2.57
CA ARG A 149 -5.40 7.94 3.54
C ARG A 149 -4.57 6.73 3.10
N GLU A 150 -5.24 5.65 2.69
CA GLU A 150 -4.57 4.41 2.29
C GLU A 150 -3.73 4.58 1.02
N VAL A 151 -4.27 5.28 0.01
CA VAL A 151 -3.50 5.65 -1.20
C VAL A 151 -2.29 6.51 -0.85
N MET A 152 -2.45 7.52 0.02
CA MET A 152 -1.34 8.37 0.44
C MET A 152 -0.27 7.57 1.18
N VAL A 153 -0.66 6.64 2.05
CA VAL A 153 0.29 5.76 2.74
C VAL A 153 1.08 4.92 1.75
N ASP A 154 0.42 4.32 0.75
CA ASP A 154 1.09 3.51 -0.27
C ASP A 154 2.04 4.37 -1.14
N VAL A 155 1.61 5.58 -1.54
CA VAL A 155 2.46 6.53 -2.26
C VAL A 155 3.71 6.85 -1.46
N TRP A 156 3.60 7.24 -0.18
CA TRP A 156 4.77 7.60 0.62
C TRP A 156 5.67 6.40 0.91
N THR A 157 5.09 5.23 1.16
CA THR A 157 5.85 3.99 1.40
C THR A 157 6.66 3.61 0.17
N ASN A 158 6.08 3.69 -1.03
CA ASN A 158 6.75 3.37 -2.28
C ASN A 158 7.74 4.46 -2.71
N HIS A 159 7.43 5.73 -2.46
CA HIS A 159 8.25 6.87 -2.94
C HIS A 159 9.48 7.13 -2.07
N PHE A 160 9.39 6.94 -0.75
CA PHE A 160 10.54 7.07 0.16
C PHE A 160 11.45 5.83 0.22
N ASN A 161 11.22 4.84 -0.65
CA ASN A 161 12.18 3.80 -1.03
C ASN A 161 12.86 3.06 0.15
N VAL A 162 12.06 2.66 1.15
CA VAL A 162 12.53 1.67 2.13
C VAL A 162 12.49 0.29 1.47
N PHE A 163 13.60 -0.10 0.83
CA PHE A 163 13.69 -1.43 0.23
C PHE A 163 13.80 -2.50 1.32
N VAL A 164 12.69 -3.19 1.56
CA VAL A 164 12.51 -4.30 2.51
C VAL A 164 13.56 -5.41 2.37
N GLY A 165 14.23 -5.52 1.21
CA GLY A 165 15.27 -6.53 1.01
C GLY A 165 16.66 -6.19 1.56
N LYS A 166 16.90 -4.99 2.11
CA LYS A 166 18.25 -4.57 2.55
C LYS A 166 18.35 -4.41 4.07
N GLY A 167 19.30 -5.12 4.67
CA GLY A 167 19.78 -4.87 6.03
C GLY A 167 18.70 -4.84 7.11
N ALA A 168 18.73 -3.79 7.93
CA ALA A 168 17.81 -3.57 9.05
C ALA A 168 16.43 -3.04 8.61
N ASP A 169 16.28 -2.58 7.37
CA ASP A 169 15.06 -1.93 6.86
C ASP A 169 13.86 -2.89 6.87
N ARG A 170 14.14 -4.19 6.65
CA ARG A 170 13.13 -5.26 6.74
C ARG A 170 12.47 -5.37 8.12
N PHE A 171 13.13 -4.86 9.15
CA PHE A 171 12.71 -4.96 10.54
C PHE A 171 12.06 -3.67 11.03
N LEU A 172 12.49 -2.52 10.49
CA LEU A 172 11.97 -1.22 10.87
C LEU A 172 10.78 -0.78 10.01
N LEU A 173 10.58 -1.38 8.83
CA LEU A 173 9.47 -1.01 7.95
C LEU A 173 8.10 -1.05 8.63
N PRO A 174 7.71 -2.10 9.38
CA PRO A 174 6.40 -2.11 10.02
C PRO A 174 6.21 -0.91 10.95
N SER A 175 7.16 -0.66 11.87
CA SER A 175 7.12 0.53 12.74
C SER A 175 7.17 1.85 11.97
N TYR A 176 7.88 1.91 10.84
CA TYR A 176 7.92 3.11 10.01
C TYR A 176 6.56 3.41 9.37
N ILE A 177 5.89 2.39 8.82
CA ILE A 177 4.55 2.56 8.24
C ILE A 177 3.54 2.92 9.33
N GLU A 178 3.48 2.15 10.42
CA GLU A 178 2.43 2.30 11.43
C GLU A 178 2.64 3.52 12.34
N GLU A 179 3.88 3.86 12.70
CA GLU A 179 4.13 4.95 13.67
C GLU A 179 4.52 6.28 13.01
N THR A 180 5.05 6.26 11.78
CA THR A 180 5.59 7.47 11.12
C THR A 180 4.74 7.93 9.93
N ILE A 181 4.33 7.00 9.06
CA ILE A 181 3.50 7.35 7.89
C ILE A 181 2.02 7.45 8.26
N ARG A 182 1.58 6.69 9.26
CA ARG A 182 0.18 6.60 9.72
C ARG A 182 -0.03 7.15 11.15
N PRO A 183 0.30 8.42 11.46
CA PRO A 183 -0.01 8.97 12.77
C PRO A 183 -1.53 9.00 13.05
#